data_AF-A0A2H9NVN8-F1
#
_entry.id   AF-A0A2H9NVN8-F1
#
_cell.length_a   1.000
_cell.length_b   1.000
_cell.length_c   1.000
_cell.angle_alpha   90.00
_cell.angle_beta   90.00
_cell.angle_gamma   90.00
#
_symmetry.space_group_name_H-M   'P 1'
#
loop_
_entity.id
_entity.type
_entity.pdbx_description
1 polymer ?
#
loop_
_entity_poly.entity_id
_entity_poly.type
_entity_poly.pdbx_seq_one_letter_code
_entity_poly.pdbx_strand_id
1 'polypeptide(L)'
;SYKILGNFLHGTLHEFYRDRNKLYFKNFFYDRELYKLVKEDLEWLHPAHKNIRMTITRRGVITYDNYKVDGFNVLLLTLHSGTWMPSIIERKMLIPPEQRYREEDIDTHRIYSKLVLEQGGIWIDNKQSRYLIDFNRPVGRAIYFNNSEEWLNIVWNEPLVEYEMEEIFASYHEFYFTLEKLVRAYKFNIIIDAHSMRGKPGRPNISFGTRYIPPFYMPIVKNMQKKLISLGYAPVLLNVPYEGGYVLKWLSKKFPHTFIFSMEINKKLYMNKDFSVVLPGKRDRISRLVNALFELGEESEEE
;
A
#
# COMPACT_ATOMS: atom_id res chain seq x y z
N SER A 1 -6.11 26.57 -6.12
CA SER A 1 -4.90 26.34 -6.94
C SER A 1 -3.96 25.47 -6.13
N TYR A 2 -3.45 24.38 -6.70
CA TYR A 2 -2.49 23.53 -5.99
C TYR A 2 -1.08 24.10 -6.07
N LYS A 3 -0.24 23.76 -5.10
CA LYS A 3 1.14 24.27 -4.98
C LYS A 3 2.11 23.32 -5.64
N ILE A 4 3.04 23.85 -6.42
CA ILE A 4 4.22 23.15 -6.92
C ILE A 4 5.36 23.49 -5.95
N LEU A 5 5.89 22.50 -5.25
CA LEU A 5 6.91 22.66 -4.21
C LEU A 5 8.11 21.77 -4.56
N GLY A 6 8.89 22.16 -5.58
CA GLY A 6 10.01 21.35 -6.07
C GLY A 6 9.53 19.98 -6.57
N ASN A 7 9.90 18.90 -5.87
CA ASN A 7 9.58 17.51 -6.21
C ASN A 7 8.17 17.05 -5.83
N PHE A 8 7.33 17.96 -5.35
CA PHE A 8 5.99 17.67 -4.83
C PHE A 8 4.93 18.54 -5.49
N LEU A 9 3.77 17.94 -5.79
CA LEU A 9 2.53 18.66 -6.01
C LEU A 9 1.63 18.49 -4.79
N HIS A 10 1.01 19.58 -4.32
CA HIS A 10 0.10 19.54 -3.18
C HIS A 10 -1.20 20.30 -3.47
N GLY A 11 -2.34 19.62 -3.43
CA GLY A 11 -3.65 20.17 -3.77
C GLY A 11 -4.79 19.23 -3.42
N THR A 12 -6.00 19.55 -3.86
CA THR A 12 -7.12 18.60 -3.75
C THR A 12 -7.18 17.66 -4.95
N LEU A 13 -7.82 16.51 -4.75
CA LEU A 13 -8.10 15.55 -5.81
C LEU A 13 -8.86 16.20 -6.98
N HIS A 14 -9.82 17.08 -6.68
CA HIS A 14 -10.54 17.84 -7.71
C HIS A 14 -9.60 18.70 -8.58
N GLU A 15 -8.64 19.39 -7.96
CA GLU A 15 -7.69 20.24 -8.69
C GLU A 15 -6.77 19.42 -9.59
N PHE A 16 -6.27 18.29 -9.09
CA PHE A 16 -5.45 17.38 -9.88
C PHE A 16 -6.23 16.77 -11.03
N TYR A 17 -7.46 16.30 -10.78
CA TYR A 17 -8.33 15.78 -11.83
C TYR A 17 -8.58 16.81 -12.93
N ARG A 18 -8.89 18.07 -12.58
CA ARG A 18 -9.08 19.15 -13.55
C ARG A 18 -7.85 19.35 -14.44
N ASP A 19 -6.66 19.28 -13.84
CA ASP A 19 -5.41 19.61 -14.51
C ASP A 19 -4.67 18.38 -15.09
N ARG A 20 -5.19 17.16 -14.92
CA ARG A 20 -4.55 15.88 -15.31
C ARG A 20 -4.16 15.76 -16.79
N ASN A 21 -4.72 16.58 -17.66
CA ASN A 21 -4.42 16.59 -19.09
C ASN A 21 -3.50 17.75 -19.52
N LYS A 22 -3.19 18.68 -18.61
CA LYS A 22 -2.31 19.83 -18.89
C LYS A 22 -0.85 19.37 -18.99
N LEU A 23 -0.08 20.07 -19.84
CA LEU A 23 1.30 19.71 -20.15
C LEU A 23 2.20 19.66 -18.92
N TYR A 24 2.09 20.65 -18.03
CA TYR A 24 2.93 20.71 -16.84
C TYR A 24 2.69 19.52 -15.88
N PHE A 25 1.44 19.05 -15.75
CA PHE A 25 1.12 17.89 -14.92
C PHE A 25 1.69 16.61 -15.54
N LYS A 26 1.57 16.45 -16.86
CA LYS A 26 2.19 15.32 -17.59
C LYS A 26 3.70 15.28 -17.40
N ASN A 27 4.35 16.45 -17.47
CA ASN A 27 5.81 16.58 -17.38
C ASN A 27 6.35 16.59 -15.93
N PHE A 28 5.47 16.61 -14.93
CA PHE A 28 5.88 16.58 -13.53
C PHE A 28 6.50 15.23 -13.15
N PHE A 29 5.92 14.14 -13.63
CA PHE A 29 6.31 12.77 -13.30
C PHE A 29 7.64 12.36 -13.95
N TYR A 30 8.27 11.32 -13.40
CA TYR A 30 9.51 10.76 -13.91
C TYR A 30 9.40 10.41 -15.40
N ASP A 31 8.33 9.71 -15.78
CA ASP A 31 8.04 9.38 -17.17
C ASP A 31 6.52 9.34 -17.46
N ARG A 32 6.19 9.05 -18.72
CA ARG A 32 4.81 8.99 -19.21
C ARG A 32 4.01 7.84 -18.62
N GLU A 33 4.63 6.70 -18.32
CA GLU A 33 3.91 5.54 -17.79
C GLU A 33 3.50 5.76 -16.34
N LEU A 34 4.37 6.37 -15.54
CA LEU A 34 4.01 6.80 -14.18
C LEU A 34 2.85 7.80 -14.19
N TYR A 35 2.92 8.79 -15.08
CA TYR A 35 1.83 9.75 -15.27
C TYR A 35 0.48 9.06 -15.52
N LYS A 36 0.44 8.04 -16.38
CA LYS A 36 -0.81 7.33 -16.70
C LYS A 36 -1.40 6.65 -15.47
N LEU A 37 -0.58 5.97 -14.67
CA LEU A 37 -1.04 5.31 -13.44
C LEU A 37 -1.62 6.31 -12.44
N VAL A 38 -0.97 7.47 -12.26
CA VAL A 38 -1.50 8.52 -11.38
C VAL A 38 -2.78 9.12 -11.96
N LYS A 39 -2.88 9.28 -13.28
CA LYS A 39 -4.11 9.75 -13.92
C LYS A 39 -5.28 8.78 -13.72
N GLU A 40 -5.04 7.48 -13.84
CA GLU A 40 -6.06 6.44 -13.61
C GLU A 40 -6.62 6.48 -12.19
N ASP A 41 -5.76 6.68 -11.19
CA ASP A 41 -6.17 6.90 -9.80
C ASP A 41 -7.08 8.12 -9.66
N LEU A 42 -6.69 9.26 -10.25
CA LEU A 42 -7.48 10.48 -10.21
C LEU A 42 -8.85 10.28 -10.86
N GLU A 43 -8.92 9.56 -11.98
CA GLU A 43 -10.17 9.28 -12.69
C GLU A 43 -11.07 8.31 -11.93
N TRP A 44 -10.47 7.34 -11.22
CA TRP A 44 -11.20 6.41 -10.36
C TRP A 44 -11.77 7.08 -9.12
N LEU A 45 -10.99 7.92 -8.43
CA LEU A 45 -11.37 8.48 -7.13
C LEU A 45 -12.22 9.75 -7.23
N HIS A 46 -12.08 10.54 -8.30
CA HIS A 46 -12.75 11.84 -8.45
C HIS A 46 -14.27 11.83 -8.33
N PRO A 47 -15.01 10.83 -8.85
CA PRO A 47 -16.46 10.83 -8.76
C PRO A 47 -16.99 10.94 -7.32
N ALA A 48 -16.30 10.35 -6.34
CA ALA A 48 -16.75 10.24 -4.96
C ALA A 48 -15.93 11.06 -3.95
N HIS A 49 -14.66 11.40 -4.24
CA HIS A 49 -13.71 11.88 -3.23
C HIS A 49 -13.01 13.20 -3.59
N LYS A 50 -13.76 14.13 -4.20
CA LYS A 50 -13.25 15.40 -4.76
C LYS A 50 -12.42 16.25 -3.79
N ASN A 51 -12.78 16.25 -2.51
CA ASN A 51 -12.22 17.14 -1.49
C ASN A 51 -10.98 16.57 -0.77
N ILE A 52 -10.60 15.32 -1.07
CA ILE A 52 -9.40 14.71 -0.48
C ILE A 52 -8.18 15.54 -0.84
N ARG A 53 -7.37 15.89 0.16
CA ARG A 53 -6.08 16.53 -0.07
C ARG A 53 -5.08 15.47 -0.50
N MET A 54 -4.23 15.83 -1.45
CA MET A 54 -3.24 14.94 -2.03
C MET A 54 -1.88 15.62 -2.05
N THR A 55 -0.85 14.86 -1.72
CA THR A 55 0.54 15.20 -2.00
C THR A 55 1.10 14.14 -2.94
N ILE A 56 1.56 14.55 -4.11
CA ILE A 56 2.05 13.66 -5.17
C ILE A 56 3.53 13.96 -5.39
N THR A 57 4.38 12.93 -5.24
CA THR A 57 5.81 13.03 -5.57
C THR A 57 6.06 12.78 -7.05
N ARG A 58 7.16 13.31 -7.58
CA ARG A 58 7.60 13.04 -8.97
C ARG A 58 7.81 11.55 -9.27
N ARG A 59 8.14 10.75 -8.24
CA ARG A 59 8.44 9.30 -8.34
C ARG A 59 7.27 8.38 -8.02
N GLY A 60 6.07 8.92 -7.76
CA GLY A 60 4.85 8.11 -7.68
C GLY A 60 4.47 7.62 -6.29
N VAL A 61 5.06 8.17 -5.23
CA VAL A 61 4.48 8.09 -3.88
C VAL A 61 3.39 9.15 -3.77
N ILE A 62 2.20 8.73 -3.35
CA ILE A 62 1.02 9.59 -3.20
C ILE A 62 0.52 9.50 -1.76
N THR A 63 0.32 10.65 -1.13
CA THR A 63 -0.36 10.75 0.17
C THR A 63 -1.75 11.31 -0.04
N TYR A 64 -2.77 10.56 0.34
CA TYR A 64 -4.17 10.98 0.42
C TYR A 64 -4.50 11.33 1.86
N ASP A 65 -4.90 12.58 2.10
CA ASP A 65 -5.20 13.13 3.43
C ASP A 65 -6.71 13.40 3.54
N ASN A 66 -7.36 12.55 4.34
CA ASN A 66 -8.74 12.67 4.80
C ASN A 66 -8.77 12.75 6.35
N TYR A 67 -7.73 13.32 6.96
CA TYR A 67 -7.59 13.31 8.40
C TYR A 67 -8.71 14.11 9.08
N LYS A 68 -9.34 13.52 10.09
CA LYS A 68 -10.41 14.14 10.88
C LYS A 68 -9.88 14.52 12.25
N VAL A 69 -9.83 15.82 12.55
CA VAL A 69 -9.46 16.29 13.90
C VAL A 69 -10.44 15.68 14.91
N ASP A 70 -9.89 15.12 15.99
CA ASP A 70 -10.63 14.40 17.06
C ASP A 70 -11.47 13.19 16.62
N GLY A 71 -11.29 12.72 15.38
CA GLY A 71 -11.94 11.53 14.85
C GLY A 71 -11.10 10.27 14.97
N PHE A 72 -11.72 9.14 14.59
CA PHE A 72 -11.00 7.90 14.32
C PHE A 72 -10.20 8.04 13.03
N ASN A 73 -8.88 7.86 13.10
CA ASN A 73 -7.97 8.02 11.98
C ASN A 73 -7.09 6.78 11.79
N VAL A 74 -7.06 6.32 10.54
CA VAL A 74 -6.18 5.24 10.09
C VAL A 74 -4.97 5.82 9.36
N LEU A 75 -3.77 5.33 9.65
CA LEU A 75 -2.64 5.45 8.72
C LEU A 75 -2.57 4.16 7.89
N LEU A 76 -2.92 4.27 6.62
CA LEU A 76 -2.92 3.15 5.68
C LEU A 76 -1.69 3.21 4.78
N LEU A 77 -0.98 2.09 4.64
CA LEU A 77 0.16 1.94 3.76
C LEU A 77 -0.13 0.84 2.73
N THR A 78 -0.04 1.15 1.43
CA THR A 78 -0.18 0.18 0.33
C THR A 78 1.10 0.12 -0.49
N LEU A 79 2.20 -0.23 0.19
CA LEU A 79 3.57 -0.02 -0.29
C LEU A 79 3.94 -0.88 -1.50
N HIS A 80 3.27 -2.01 -1.70
CA HIS A 80 3.56 -2.97 -2.76
C HIS A 80 2.49 -2.99 -3.87
N SER A 81 1.54 -2.05 -3.85
CA SER A 81 0.43 -2.01 -4.81
C SER A 81 0.85 -1.59 -6.22
N GLY A 82 1.96 -0.86 -6.31
CA GLY A 82 2.53 -0.33 -7.53
C GLY A 82 3.27 -1.35 -8.37
N THR A 83 3.27 -1.13 -9.67
CA THR A 83 3.93 -1.98 -10.68
C THR A 83 4.90 -1.20 -11.57
N TRP A 84 4.96 0.13 -11.40
CA TRP A 84 5.76 1.01 -12.25
C TRP A 84 7.25 0.81 -12.04
N MET A 85 7.98 0.86 -13.16
CA MET A 85 9.43 0.85 -13.21
C MET A 85 9.89 1.70 -14.41
N PRO A 86 10.94 2.52 -14.28
CA PRO A 86 11.53 3.18 -15.44
C PRO A 86 11.96 2.15 -16.48
N SER A 87 11.59 2.35 -17.74
CA SER A 87 11.86 1.38 -18.81
C SER A 87 13.34 1.02 -18.98
N ILE A 88 14.25 1.97 -18.70
CA ILE A 88 15.70 1.74 -18.74
C ILE A 88 16.15 0.74 -17.67
N ILE A 89 15.55 0.79 -16.48
CA ILE A 89 15.82 -0.12 -15.37
C ILE A 89 15.13 -1.46 -15.62
N GLU A 90 13.89 -1.43 -16.11
CA GLU A 90 13.13 -2.65 -16.41
C GLU A 90 13.85 -3.55 -17.44
N ARG A 91 14.47 -2.97 -18.47
CA ARG A 91 15.25 -3.74 -19.46
C ARG A 91 16.47 -4.47 -18.88
N LYS A 92 16.98 -4.03 -17.73
CA LYS A 92 18.09 -4.67 -17.03
C LYS A 92 17.64 -5.81 -16.12
N MET A 93 16.33 -5.93 -15.84
CA MET A 93 15.80 -7.00 -15.01
C MET A 93 15.71 -8.31 -15.78
N LEU A 94 16.07 -9.40 -15.10
CA LEU A 94 15.84 -10.75 -15.59
C LEU A 94 14.41 -11.24 -15.26
N ILE A 95 13.79 -10.70 -14.21
CA ILE A 95 12.45 -11.11 -13.79
C ILE A 95 11.40 -10.43 -14.67
N PRO A 96 10.62 -11.19 -15.45
CA PRO A 96 9.71 -10.60 -16.42
C PRO A 96 8.44 -10.04 -15.73
N PRO A 97 7.73 -9.08 -16.36
CA PRO A 97 6.60 -8.38 -15.75
C PRO A 97 5.50 -9.31 -15.21
N GLU A 98 5.18 -10.40 -15.91
CA GLU A 98 4.17 -11.37 -15.47
C GLU A 98 4.57 -12.13 -14.21
N GLN A 99 5.87 -12.34 -13.99
CA GLN A 99 6.37 -12.93 -12.75
C GLN A 99 6.31 -11.91 -11.61
N ARG A 100 6.69 -10.66 -11.87
CA ARG A 100 6.59 -9.57 -10.88
C ARG A 100 5.14 -9.37 -10.43
N TYR A 101 4.20 -9.32 -11.37
CA TYR A 101 2.77 -9.14 -11.11
C TYR A 101 2.18 -10.19 -10.14
N ARG A 102 2.72 -11.41 -10.17
CA ARG A 102 2.31 -12.49 -9.24
C ARG A 102 2.78 -12.27 -7.81
N GLU A 103 3.84 -11.50 -7.58
CA GLU A 103 4.40 -11.20 -6.25
C GLU A 103 4.16 -9.74 -5.78
N GLU A 104 3.83 -8.81 -6.68
CA GLU A 104 3.38 -7.44 -6.37
C GLU A 104 1.95 -7.43 -5.82
N ASP A 105 1.58 -6.48 -4.96
CA ASP A 105 0.32 -6.53 -4.22
C ASP A 105 -0.84 -5.90 -5.00
N ILE A 106 -1.13 -6.49 -6.15
CA ILE A 106 -2.09 -6.00 -7.13
C ILE A 106 -3.43 -5.64 -6.49
N ASP A 107 -3.89 -4.41 -6.78
CA ASP A 107 -5.16 -3.84 -6.35
C ASP A 107 -5.35 -3.70 -4.83
N THR A 108 -4.31 -3.87 -4.00
CA THR A 108 -4.42 -3.58 -2.56
C THR A 108 -4.83 -2.14 -2.28
N HIS A 109 -4.36 -1.16 -3.05
CA HIS A 109 -4.86 0.21 -2.96
C HIS A 109 -6.37 0.31 -3.13
N ARG A 110 -6.98 -0.45 -4.05
CA ARG A 110 -8.43 -0.48 -4.25
C ARG A 110 -9.17 -1.26 -3.16
N ILE A 111 -8.55 -2.28 -2.60
CA ILE A 111 -9.15 -3.08 -1.54
C ILE A 111 -9.26 -2.27 -0.25
N TYR A 112 -8.18 -1.59 0.15
CA TYR A 112 -8.07 -1.00 1.48
C TYR A 112 -8.39 0.51 1.56
N SER A 113 -8.36 1.26 0.45
CA SER A 113 -8.45 2.73 0.49
C SER A 113 -9.72 3.27 1.16
N LYS A 114 -10.84 2.53 1.13
CA LYS A 114 -12.10 2.91 1.78
C LYS A 114 -11.94 3.19 3.27
N LEU A 115 -11.01 2.50 3.95
CA LEU A 115 -10.69 2.75 5.36
C LEU A 115 -10.34 4.22 5.60
N VAL A 116 -9.59 4.84 4.68
CA VAL A 116 -9.23 6.25 4.80
C VAL A 116 -10.26 7.15 4.12
N LEU A 117 -10.73 6.78 2.93
CA LEU A 117 -11.62 7.62 2.13
C LEU A 117 -13.01 7.82 2.76
N GLU A 118 -13.49 6.84 3.53
CA GLU A 118 -14.82 6.86 4.16
C GLU A 118 -14.72 7.13 5.68
N GLN A 119 -13.80 6.46 6.38
CA GLN A 119 -13.73 6.55 7.85
C GLN A 119 -12.85 7.72 8.34
N GLY A 120 -11.75 8.00 7.65
CA GLY A 120 -10.85 9.12 7.94
C GLY A 120 -9.40 8.67 8.19
N GLY A 121 -8.46 9.58 7.96
CA GLY A 121 -7.04 9.35 8.19
C GLY A 121 -6.17 9.70 7.00
N ILE A 122 -5.02 9.04 6.90
CA ILE A 122 -4.03 9.28 5.86
C ILE A 122 -3.67 7.96 5.19
N TRP A 123 -3.67 7.95 3.85
CA TRP A 123 -3.28 6.81 3.05
C TRP A 123 -2.04 7.15 2.21
N ILE A 124 -0.98 6.37 2.36
CA ILE A 124 0.22 6.45 1.52
C ILE A 124 0.20 5.28 0.54
N ASP A 125 0.13 5.61 -0.74
CA ASP A 125 0.23 4.66 -1.83
C ASP A 125 1.53 4.83 -2.61
N ASN A 126 2.08 3.71 -3.04
CA ASN A 126 3.30 3.67 -3.83
C ASN A 126 2.99 3.09 -5.21
N LYS A 127 3.26 3.85 -6.28
CA LYS A 127 3.13 3.37 -7.66
C LYS A 127 4.34 2.59 -8.16
N GLN A 128 5.49 2.70 -7.48
CA GLN A 128 6.70 1.96 -7.83
C GLN A 128 6.53 0.46 -7.53
N SER A 129 7.04 -0.39 -8.42
CA SER A 129 7.19 -1.81 -8.17
C SER A 129 8.09 -2.06 -6.96
N ARG A 130 7.72 -3.04 -6.12
CA ARG A 130 8.61 -3.52 -5.04
C ARG A 130 9.94 -4.07 -5.55
N TYR A 131 10.02 -4.45 -6.83
CA TYR A 131 11.25 -4.91 -7.47
C TYR A 131 12.18 -3.75 -7.88
N LEU A 132 11.64 -2.53 -8.02
CA LEU A 132 12.46 -1.33 -8.18
C LEU A 132 13.04 -0.92 -6.83
N ILE A 133 12.16 -0.82 -5.82
CA ILE A 133 12.52 -0.47 -4.45
C ILE A 133 11.43 -0.97 -3.49
N ASP A 134 11.82 -1.74 -2.47
CA ASP A 134 10.93 -2.24 -1.42
C ASP A 134 11.03 -1.34 -0.18
N PHE A 135 10.04 -0.45 0.00
CA PHE A 135 9.95 0.40 1.19
C PHE A 135 9.73 -0.38 2.48
N ASN A 136 9.28 -1.64 2.42
CA ASN A 136 9.11 -2.55 3.55
C ASN A 136 10.38 -3.39 3.81
N ARG A 137 11.55 -2.85 3.48
CA ARG A 137 12.90 -3.35 3.79
C ARG A 137 13.78 -2.24 4.36
N PRO A 138 14.80 -2.57 5.18
CA PRO A 138 15.81 -1.59 5.58
C PRO A 138 16.59 -1.09 4.36
N VAL A 139 17.11 0.14 4.41
CA VAL A 139 17.75 0.82 3.27
C VAL A 139 18.79 -0.05 2.53
N GLY A 140 19.69 -0.72 3.25
CA GLY A 140 20.71 -1.59 2.65
C GLY A 140 20.18 -2.88 2.00
N ARG A 141 18.87 -3.16 2.10
CA ARG A 141 18.18 -4.30 1.47
C ARG A 141 16.93 -3.88 0.69
N ALA A 142 16.75 -2.57 0.45
CA ALA A 142 15.56 -2.06 -0.20
C ALA A 142 15.56 -2.34 -1.71
N ILE A 143 16.73 -2.43 -2.33
CA ILE A 143 16.91 -2.96 -3.68
C ILE A 143 17.27 -4.43 -3.55
N TYR A 144 16.55 -5.30 -4.27
CA TYR A 144 16.90 -6.72 -4.30
C TYR A 144 18.13 -6.95 -5.19
N PHE A 145 19.06 -7.76 -4.69
CA PHE A 145 20.20 -8.28 -5.46
C PHE A 145 20.05 -9.79 -5.66
N ASN A 146 20.88 -10.36 -6.53
CA ASN A 146 20.89 -11.81 -6.76
C ASN A 146 21.12 -12.55 -5.44
N ASN A 147 20.30 -13.57 -5.16
CA ASN A 147 20.30 -14.34 -3.91
C ASN A 147 20.07 -13.54 -2.62
N SER A 148 19.57 -12.30 -2.70
CA SER A 148 19.28 -11.47 -1.51
C SER A 148 18.06 -11.94 -0.71
N GLU A 149 17.19 -12.74 -1.32
CA GLU A 149 16.02 -13.35 -0.70
C GLU A 149 15.92 -14.81 -1.16
N GLU A 150 15.43 -15.72 -0.30
CA GLU A 150 15.35 -17.16 -0.61
C GLU A 150 14.51 -17.48 -1.85
N TRP A 151 13.58 -16.59 -2.19
CA TRP A 151 12.70 -16.72 -3.34
C TRP A 151 13.22 -15.99 -4.60
N LEU A 152 14.39 -15.36 -4.52
CA LEU A 152 15.04 -14.60 -5.60
C LEU A 152 16.42 -15.18 -5.94
N ASN A 153 16.49 -15.92 -7.04
CA ASN A 153 17.76 -16.44 -7.56
C ASN A 153 18.56 -15.33 -8.29
N ILE A 154 18.06 -14.87 -9.44
CA ILE A 154 18.68 -13.80 -10.23
C ILE A 154 17.62 -12.73 -10.51
N VAL A 155 17.95 -11.48 -10.18
CA VAL A 155 17.09 -10.31 -10.33
C VAL A 155 17.49 -9.48 -11.54
N TRP A 156 18.80 -9.26 -11.70
CA TRP A 156 19.37 -8.36 -12.70
C TRP A 156 20.16 -9.15 -13.74
N ASN A 157 19.87 -8.91 -15.02
CA ASN A 157 20.69 -9.36 -16.15
C ASN A 157 21.90 -8.44 -16.33
N GLU A 158 21.70 -7.14 -16.12
CA GLU A 158 22.74 -6.12 -16.12
C GLU A 158 22.75 -5.38 -14.77
N PRO A 159 23.92 -5.09 -14.18
CA PRO A 159 23.97 -4.37 -12.92
C PRO A 159 23.43 -2.93 -13.08
N LEU A 160 22.85 -2.43 -12.00
CA LEU A 160 22.55 -1.00 -11.87
C LEU A 160 23.85 -0.22 -11.74
N VAL A 161 23.96 0.90 -12.45
CA VAL A 161 25.07 1.83 -12.26
C VAL A 161 24.79 2.79 -11.11
N GLU A 162 25.83 3.46 -10.61
CA GLU A 162 25.75 4.30 -9.40
C GLU A 162 24.63 5.34 -9.45
N TYR A 163 24.55 6.13 -10.53
CA TYR A 163 23.51 7.15 -10.66
C TYR A 163 22.09 6.57 -10.67
N GLU A 164 21.89 5.35 -11.20
CA GLU A 164 20.58 4.70 -11.20
C GLU A 164 20.19 4.28 -9.80
N MET A 165 21.15 3.76 -9.03
CA MET A 165 20.93 3.42 -7.62
C MET A 165 20.61 4.67 -6.80
N GLU A 166 21.34 5.77 -7.00
CA GLU A 166 21.07 7.05 -6.32
C GLU A 166 19.65 7.56 -6.61
N GLU A 167 19.22 7.54 -7.87
CA GLU A 167 17.88 7.96 -8.27
C GLU A 167 16.77 7.07 -7.67
N ILE A 168 17.02 5.76 -7.56
CA ILE A 168 16.12 4.82 -6.90
C ILE A 168 16.06 5.11 -5.39
N PHE A 169 17.21 5.30 -4.74
CA PHE A 169 17.28 5.57 -3.30
C PHE A 169 16.71 6.93 -2.91
N ALA A 170 16.72 7.92 -3.82
CA ALA A 170 16.07 9.20 -3.58
C ALA A 170 14.59 9.01 -3.22
N SER A 171 13.88 8.08 -3.87
CA SER A 171 12.47 7.80 -3.52
C SER A 171 12.30 7.13 -2.16
N TYR A 172 13.23 6.25 -1.77
CA TYR A 172 13.25 5.63 -0.44
C TYR A 172 13.41 6.67 0.67
N HIS A 173 14.35 7.59 0.49
CA HIS A 173 14.58 8.68 1.45
C HIS A 173 13.40 9.64 1.50
N GLU A 174 12.82 10.01 0.36
CA GLU A 174 11.60 10.83 0.28
C GLU A 174 10.43 10.17 1.02
N PHE A 175 10.22 8.86 0.84
CA PHE A 175 9.18 8.10 1.55
C PHE A 175 9.39 8.11 3.07
N TYR A 176 10.56 7.70 3.57
CA TYR A 176 10.79 7.63 5.01
C TYR A 176 10.82 9.01 5.69
N PHE A 177 11.30 10.04 4.99
CA PHE A 177 11.21 11.43 5.45
C PHE A 177 9.75 11.87 5.58
N THR A 178 8.93 11.62 4.55
CA THR A 178 7.51 11.97 4.54
C THR A 178 6.76 11.22 5.64
N LEU A 179 6.98 9.91 5.74
CA LEU A 179 6.38 9.06 6.78
C LEU A 179 6.74 9.59 8.17
N GLU A 180 8.02 9.91 8.43
CA GLU A 180 8.42 10.48 9.72
C GLU A 180 7.73 11.81 10.03
N LYS A 181 7.57 12.70 9.04
CA LYS A 181 6.88 13.97 9.24
C LYS A 181 5.40 13.76 9.54
N LEU A 182 4.73 12.89 8.80
CA LEU A 182 3.31 12.59 9.00
C LEU A 182 3.06 12.02 10.39
N VAL A 183 3.82 11.01 10.78
CA VAL A 183 3.59 10.35 12.07
C VAL A 183 3.95 11.24 13.26
N ARG A 184 4.83 12.24 13.10
CA ARG A 184 5.08 13.27 14.13
C ARG A 184 3.95 14.31 14.22
N ALA A 185 3.30 14.61 13.10
CA ALA A 185 2.30 15.67 13.02
C ALA A 185 0.88 15.21 13.36
N TYR A 186 0.58 13.93 13.13
CA TYR A 186 -0.77 13.37 13.25
C TYR A 186 -0.83 12.26 14.31
N LYS A 187 -2.03 12.04 14.86
CA LYS A 187 -2.31 10.94 15.78
C LYS A 187 -3.19 9.92 15.07
N PHE A 188 -2.82 8.64 15.15
CA PHE A 188 -3.57 7.57 14.50
C PHE A 188 -4.07 6.57 15.54
N ASN A 189 -5.30 6.11 15.36
CA ASN A 189 -5.88 5.04 16.17
C ASN A 189 -5.33 3.69 15.72
N ILE A 190 -5.19 3.50 14.41
CA ILE A 190 -4.68 2.28 13.79
C ILE A 190 -3.68 2.63 12.70
N ILE A 191 -2.61 1.85 12.61
CA ILE A 191 -1.65 1.84 11.51
C ILE A 191 -1.79 0.49 10.79
N ILE A 192 -2.06 0.52 9.49
CA ILE A 192 -2.29 -0.68 8.67
C ILE A 192 -1.26 -0.75 7.54
N ASP A 193 -0.47 -1.82 7.53
CA ASP A 193 0.36 -2.24 6.39
C ASP A 193 -0.43 -3.25 5.56
N ALA A 194 -1.01 -2.77 4.45
CA ALA A 194 -1.99 -3.49 3.67
C ALA A 194 -1.33 -4.25 2.52
N HIS A 195 -1.51 -5.57 2.55
CA HIS A 195 -0.83 -6.48 1.65
C HIS A 195 -1.78 -7.51 1.02
N SER A 196 -1.24 -8.18 0.00
CA SER A 196 -1.81 -9.38 -0.58
C SER A 196 -0.73 -10.44 -0.72
N MET A 197 -1.12 -11.71 -0.73
CA MET A 197 -0.18 -12.78 -0.93
C MET A 197 -0.60 -13.71 -2.06
N ARG A 198 0.40 -14.21 -2.79
CA ARG A 198 0.20 -15.26 -3.79
C ARG A 198 -0.42 -16.52 -3.18
N GLY A 199 -1.36 -17.14 -3.88
CA GLY A 199 -1.90 -18.44 -3.46
C GLY A 199 -0.85 -19.55 -3.60
N LYS A 200 -0.45 -20.14 -2.47
CA LYS A 200 0.40 -21.34 -2.39
C LYS A 200 -0.25 -22.36 -1.42
N PRO A 201 0.02 -23.67 -1.55
CA PRO A 201 -0.44 -24.66 -0.57
C PRO A 201 -0.06 -24.27 0.86
N GLY A 202 -0.95 -24.51 1.81
CA GLY A 202 -0.76 -24.16 3.23
C GLY A 202 -0.97 -22.69 3.59
N ARG A 203 -1.12 -21.77 2.61
CA ARG A 203 -1.41 -20.36 2.90
C ARG A 203 -2.88 -20.15 3.26
N PRO A 204 -3.19 -19.35 4.29
CA PRO A 204 -4.56 -19.02 4.63
C PRO A 204 -5.23 -18.16 3.54
N ASN A 205 -6.54 -17.97 3.66
CA ASN A 205 -7.26 -17.00 2.84
C ASN A 205 -6.90 -15.58 3.27
N ILE A 206 -6.74 -15.37 4.57
CA ILE A 206 -6.35 -14.10 5.17
C ILE A 206 -5.31 -14.38 6.26
N SER A 207 -4.23 -13.61 6.31
CA SER A 207 -3.33 -13.61 7.45
C SER A 207 -3.25 -12.25 8.13
N PHE A 208 -3.14 -12.26 9.45
CA PHE A 208 -2.86 -11.08 10.26
C PHE A 208 -1.45 -11.17 10.82
N GLY A 209 -0.61 -10.19 10.52
CA GLY A 209 0.68 -10.04 11.18
C GLY A 209 0.49 -9.31 12.51
N THR A 210 0.77 -9.99 13.60
CA THR A 210 0.47 -9.51 14.96
C THR A 210 1.71 -9.20 15.79
N ARG A 211 2.90 -9.33 15.22
CA ARG A 211 4.17 -9.20 15.95
C ARG A 211 4.33 -7.87 16.69
N TYR A 212 3.79 -6.81 16.13
CA TYR A 212 3.95 -5.44 16.63
C TYR A 212 2.66 -4.89 17.27
N ILE A 213 1.62 -5.72 17.43
CA ILE A 213 0.36 -5.32 18.06
C ILE A 213 0.55 -5.33 19.59
N PRO A 214 0.27 -4.22 20.29
CA PRO A 214 0.26 -4.23 21.75
C PRO A 214 -0.76 -5.26 22.29
N PRO A 215 -0.43 -6.02 23.36
CA PRO A 215 -1.29 -7.10 23.86
C PRO A 215 -2.75 -6.68 24.13
N PHE A 216 -2.96 -5.42 24.53
CA PHE A 216 -4.27 -4.83 24.76
C PHE A 216 -5.21 -4.92 23.54
N TYR A 217 -4.69 -4.86 22.31
CA TYR A 217 -5.51 -4.92 21.08
C TYR A 217 -5.74 -6.35 20.58
N MET A 218 -5.08 -7.37 21.14
CA MET A 218 -5.22 -8.75 20.67
C MET A 218 -6.64 -9.34 20.77
N PRO A 219 -7.49 -8.99 21.76
CA PRO A 219 -8.90 -9.39 21.75
C PRO A 219 -9.66 -8.92 20.50
N ILE A 220 -9.40 -7.69 20.03
CA ILE A 220 -10.00 -7.14 18.80
C ILE A 220 -9.57 -7.98 17.59
N VAL A 221 -8.28 -8.28 17.47
CA VAL A 221 -7.74 -9.11 16.38
C VAL A 221 -8.37 -10.50 16.35
N LYS A 222 -8.55 -11.13 17.52
CA LYS A 222 -9.21 -12.43 17.64
C LYS A 222 -10.69 -12.37 17.25
N ASN A 223 -11.39 -11.29 17.59
CA ASN A 223 -12.78 -11.09 17.18
C ASN A 223 -12.88 -10.87 15.66
N MET A 224 -12.00 -10.07 15.06
CA MET A 224 -11.90 -9.93 13.61
C MET A 224 -11.65 -11.28 12.92
N GLN A 225 -10.74 -12.11 13.48
CA GLN A 225 -10.47 -13.45 12.97
C GLN A 225 -11.72 -14.33 13.00
N LYS A 226 -12.44 -14.37 14.13
CA LYS A 226 -13.69 -15.13 14.27
C LYS A 226 -14.76 -14.64 13.29
N LYS A 227 -14.95 -13.32 13.16
CA LYS A 227 -15.91 -12.71 12.22
C LYS A 227 -15.59 -13.10 10.77
N LEU A 228 -14.32 -13.07 10.37
CA LEU A 228 -13.93 -13.51 9.03
C LEU A 228 -14.19 -15.01 8.81
N ILE A 229 -13.92 -15.84 9.81
CA ILE A 229 -14.19 -17.29 9.74
C ILE A 229 -15.69 -17.55 9.58
N SER A 230 -16.54 -16.89 10.38
CA SER A 230 -18.00 -17.06 10.29
C SER A 230 -18.57 -16.57 8.95
N LEU A 231 -17.93 -15.57 8.33
CA LEU A 231 -18.26 -15.08 6.99
C LEU A 231 -17.71 -15.96 5.85
N GLY A 232 -17.12 -17.13 6.16
CA GLY A 232 -16.67 -18.10 5.16
C GLY A 232 -15.26 -17.84 4.60
N TYR A 233 -14.46 -16.99 5.24
CA TYR A 233 -13.08 -16.71 4.82
C TYR A 233 -12.05 -17.62 5.48
N ALA A 234 -12.45 -18.73 6.10
CA ALA A 234 -11.50 -19.70 6.65
C ALA A 234 -10.62 -20.35 5.55
N PRO A 235 -9.32 -20.61 5.81
CA PRO A 235 -8.62 -20.35 7.07
C PRO A 235 -8.19 -18.88 7.19
N VAL A 236 -8.31 -18.33 8.40
CA VAL A 236 -7.78 -17.02 8.79
C VAL A 236 -6.76 -17.27 9.90
N LEU A 237 -5.48 -16.98 9.66
CA LEU A 237 -4.40 -17.34 10.58
C LEU A 237 -3.56 -16.13 10.99
N LEU A 238 -3.02 -16.17 12.20
CA LEU A 238 -2.08 -15.17 12.69
C LEU A 238 -0.66 -15.58 12.31
N ASN A 239 0.14 -14.64 11.83
CA ASN A 239 1.58 -14.81 11.60
C ASN A 239 1.95 -15.95 10.62
N VAL A 240 1.06 -16.27 9.66
CA VAL A 240 1.28 -17.35 8.68
C VAL A 240 0.97 -16.87 7.26
N PRO A 241 1.97 -16.69 6.37
CA PRO A 241 3.41 -16.92 6.61
C PRO A 241 4.15 -15.70 7.16
N TYR A 242 3.45 -14.57 7.39
CA TYR A 242 4.09 -13.29 7.67
C TYR A 242 3.64 -12.71 9.01
N GLU A 243 4.59 -12.27 9.82
CA GLU A 243 4.33 -11.71 11.15
C GLU A 243 4.27 -10.17 11.18
N GLY A 244 4.76 -9.52 10.11
CA GLY A 244 4.89 -8.07 9.98
C GLY A 244 6.26 -7.65 9.42
N GLY A 245 6.26 -6.64 8.53
CA GLY A 245 7.44 -6.18 7.80
C GLY A 245 8.34 -5.18 8.54
N TYR A 246 9.33 -4.65 7.82
CA TYR A 246 10.28 -3.67 8.34
C TYR A 246 9.61 -2.32 8.68
N VAL A 247 8.64 -1.86 7.88
CA VAL A 247 7.97 -0.58 8.12
C VAL A 247 7.19 -0.63 9.44
N LEU A 248 6.55 -1.75 9.76
CA LEU A 248 5.87 -1.94 11.04
C LEU A 248 6.84 -2.04 12.23
N LYS A 249 8.00 -2.68 12.04
CA LYS A 249 9.09 -2.66 13.03
C LYS A 249 9.56 -1.24 13.31
N TRP A 250 9.69 -0.42 12.27
CA TRP A 250 10.10 0.98 12.40
C TRP A 250 9.02 1.82 13.09
N LEU A 251 7.74 1.64 12.71
CA LEU A 251 6.60 2.35 13.30
C LEU A 251 6.39 1.98 14.77
N SER A 252 6.50 0.70 15.14
CA SER A 252 6.30 0.25 16.53
C SER A 252 7.30 0.83 17.52
N LYS A 253 8.52 1.15 17.08
CA LYS A 253 9.49 1.88 17.92
C LYS A 253 9.07 3.32 18.18
N LYS A 254 8.33 3.95 17.27
CA LYS A 254 7.86 5.34 17.38
C LYS A 254 6.46 5.44 18.02
N PHE A 255 5.65 4.40 17.87
CA PHE A 255 4.26 4.31 18.35
C PHE A 255 4.03 3.02 19.14
N PRO A 256 4.68 2.84 20.29
CA PRO A 256 4.60 1.58 21.05
C PRO A 256 3.21 1.27 21.60
N HIS A 257 2.30 2.26 21.60
CA HIS A 257 0.94 2.13 22.12
C HIS A 257 -0.15 2.21 21.04
N THR A 258 0.22 2.37 19.77
CA THR A 258 -0.76 2.41 18.67
C THR A 258 -1.06 1.00 18.18
N PHE A 259 -2.29 0.76 17.72
CA PHE A 259 -2.67 -0.50 17.11
C PHE A 259 -1.99 -0.62 15.73
N ILE A 260 -0.85 -1.32 15.67
CA ILE A 260 -0.06 -1.53 14.44
C ILE A 260 -0.31 -2.93 13.89
N PHE A 261 -0.82 -3.01 12.67
CA PHE A 261 -1.42 -4.22 12.13
C PHE A 261 -0.98 -4.42 10.67
N SER A 262 -0.68 -5.65 10.25
CA SER A 262 -0.64 -6.01 8.83
C SER A 262 -1.70 -7.03 8.47
N MET A 263 -2.24 -6.91 7.26
CA MET A 263 -3.22 -7.84 6.71
C MET A 263 -2.81 -8.30 5.33
N GLU A 264 -2.84 -9.61 5.14
CA GLU A 264 -2.39 -10.30 3.94
C GLU A 264 -3.58 -11.02 3.34
N ILE A 265 -4.13 -10.50 2.25
CA ILE A 265 -5.26 -11.11 1.54
C ILE A 265 -4.74 -12.05 0.46
N ASN A 266 -5.19 -13.30 0.48
CA ASN A 266 -4.80 -14.23 -0.56
C ASN A 266 -5.40 -13.83 -1.90
N LYS A 267 -4.55 -13.65 -2.93
CA LYS A 267 -4.94 -13.30 -4.29
C LYS A 267 -6.01 -14.22 -4.88
N LYS A 268 -6.07 -15.49 -4.46
CA LYS A 268 -7.12 -16.44 -4.91
C LYS A 268 -8.54 -15.97 -4.57
N LEU A 269 -8.70 -15.07 -3.60
CA LEU A 269 -9.99 -14.50 -3.23
C LEU A 269 -10.51 -13.49 -4.25
N TYR A 270 -9.63 -12.85 -5.04
CA TYR A 270 -10.01 -11.75 -5.93
C TYR A 270 -9.38 -11.76 -7.32
N MET A 271 -8.54 -12.75 -7.65
CA MET A 271 -7.94 -12.93 -8.97
C MET A 271 -8.34 -14.28 -9.58
N ASN A 272 -8.05 -14.47 -10.87
CA ASN A 272 -8.16 -15.75 -11.55
C ASN A 272 -7.13 -16.77 -11.03
N LYS A 273 -7.26 -18.03 -11.48
CA LYS A 273 -6.53 -19.19 -10.94
C LYS A 273 -5.00 -19.09 -11.09
N ASP A 274 -4.54 -18.45 -12.16
CA ASP A 274 -3.14 -18.22 -12.50
C ASP A 274 -2.61 -16.85 -12.02
N PHE A 275 -3.46 -16.07 -11.33
CA PHE A 275 -3.16 -14.76 -10.75
C PHE A 275 -2.66 -13.72 -11.77
N SER A 276 -3.10 -13.83 -13.02
CA SER A 276 -2.79 -12.90 -14.11
C SER A 276 -3.82 -11.78 -14.27
N VAL A 277 -5.04 -11.96 -13.75
CA VAL A 277 -6.15 -11.01 -13.91
C VAL A 277 -6.92 -10.85 -12.61
N VAL A 278 -7.17 -9.60 -12.23
CA VAL A 278 -8.09 -9.25 -11.14
C VAL A 278 -9.53 -9.47 -11.58
N LEU A 279 -10.36 -10.02 -10.70
CA LEU A 279 -11.80 -10.19 -10.86
C LEU A 279 -12.51 -9.06 -10.08
N PRO A 280 -12.95 -7.95 -10.73
CA PRO A 280 -13.37 -6.74 -10.03
C PRO A 280 -14.50 -6.97 -9.02
N GLY A 281 -15.52 -7.76 -9.38
CA GLY A 281 -16.63 -8.06 -8.46
C GLY A 281 -16.21 -8.83 -7.20
N LYS A 282 -15.14 -9.64 -7.26
CA LYS A 282 -14.58 -10.29 -6.08
C LYS A 282 -13.73 -9.32 -5.27
N ARG A 283 -12.86 -8.54 -5.91
CA ARG A 283 -12.08 -7.47 -5.26
C ARG A 283 -12.97 -6.50 -4.51
N ASP A 284 -14.05 -6.03 -5.11
CA ASP A 284 -14.96 -5.06 -4.51
C ASP A 284 -15.73 -5.66 -3.31
N ARG A 285 -16.03 -6.97 -3.35
CA ARG A 285 -16.58 -7.70 -2.20
C ARG A 285 -15.59 -7.74 -1.04
N ILE A 286 -14.32 -8.02 -1.33
CA ILE A 286 -13.26 -8.01 -0.31
C ILE A 286 -13.04 -6.60 0.24
N SER A 287 -13.08 -5.57 -0.61
CA SER A 287 -12.96 -4.17 -0.16
C SER A 287 -14.06 -3.78 0.83
N ARG A 288 -15.32 -4.13 0.55
CA ARG A 288 -16.44 -3.92 1.48
C ARG A 288 -16.26 -4.68 2.79
N LEU A 289 -15.81 -5.94 2.71
CA LEU A 289 -15.52 -6.74 3.89
C LEU A 289 -14.45 -6.09 4.76
N VAL A 290 -13.34 -5.66 4.16
CA VAL A 290 -12.24 -4.98 4.87
C VAL A 290 -12.76 -3.73 5.56
N ASN A 291 -13.53 -2.89 4.87
CA ASN A 291 -14.11 -1.69 5.49
C ASN A 291 -14.96 -2.02 6.73
N ALA A 292 -15.85 -3.01 6.61
CA ALA A 292 -16.75 -3.45 7.67
C ALA A 292 -16.06 -4.21 8.84
N LEU A 293 -14.78 -4.56 8.71
CA LEU A 293 -14.00 -5.09 9.84
C LEU A 293 -13.52 -3.98 10.79
N PHE A 294 -13.38 -2.77 10.28
CA PHE A 294 -12.85 -1.62 11.02
C PHE A 294 -13.89 -0.54 11.29
N GLU A 295 -15.11 -0.69 10.76
CA GLU A 295 -16.25 0.09 11.22
C GLU A 295 -16.47 -0.17 12.71
N LEU A 296 -16.21 0.85 13.52
CA LEU A 296 -16.66 0.92 14.90
C LEU A 296 -18.17 1.22 14.86
N GLY A 297 -18.97 0.19 14.64
CA GLY A 297 -20.42 0.25 14.85
C GLY A 297 -20.75 -0.31 16.22
N GLU A 298 -21.58 0.42 16.98
CA GLU A 298 -22.34 -0.10 18.10
C GLU A 298 -22.89 -1.47 17.70
N GLU A 299 -22.53 -2.53 18.44
CA GLU A 299 -23.29 -3.76 18.39
C GLU A 299 -24.71 -3.34 18.77
N SER A 300 -25.62 -3.31 17.80
CA SER A 300 -27.04 -3.29 18.09
C SER A 300 -27.28 -4.47 19.01
N GLU A 301 -27.63 -4.17 20.27
CA GLU A 301 -28.28 -5.10 21.19
C GLU A 301 -29.54 -5.61 20.48
N GLU A 302 -29.39 -6.71 19.75
CA GLU A 302 -30.51 -7.58 19.43
C GLU A 302 -30.44 -8.73 20.44
N GLU A 303 -31.16 -8.53 21.54
CA GLU A 303 -31.69 -9.58 22.43
C GLU A 303 -32.64 -10.53 21.68
#